data_AF-A0AA85AVA6-F1
#
_entry.id   AF-A0AA85AVA6-F1
#
_cell.length_a   1.000
_cell.length_b   1.000
_cell.length_c   1.000
_cell.angle_alpha   90.00
_cell.angle_beta   90.00
_cell.angle_gamma   90.00
#
_symmetry.space_group_name_H-M   'P 1'
#
loop_
_entity.id
_entity.type
_entity.pdbx_description
1 polymer ?
#
loop_
_entity_poly.entity_id
_entity_poly.type
_entity_poly.pdbx_seq_one_letter_code
_entity_poly.pdbx_strand_id
1 'polypeptide(L)'
;MSDSIETHNLEDLSPVEIDTVMTTKSRLPEFDRSDPELWFAQLEHYFTRHNIKSEGIRYRDLCSILPPSVAKEVRDLILDPPSPQPYTILRREIMNRLSLSDSQRIQRLFQGETLGDRSPSQFLRHLQVLVGDNTVGEAVLKQGWIQALPCYVQHCLDAQDPETSLSHLARIADRIMERGPPTGSGTINHTQKVESAKDP
;
A
#
# COMPACT_ATOMS: atom_id res chain seq x y z
N MET A 1 -23.24 -16.18 -86.94
CA MET A 1 -21.85 -15.96 -86.48
C MET A 1 -21.95 -15.15 -85.22
N SER A 2 -21.59 -15.80 -84.11
CA SER A 2 -21.48 -15.25 -82.77
C SER A 2 -20.46 -14.12 -82.71
N ASP A 3 -20.65 -13.17 -81.80
CA ASP A 3 -19.72 -12.88 -80.70
C ASP A 3 -20.34 -11.78 -79.82
N SER A 4 -20.83 -12.12 -78.62
CA SER A 4 -20.09 -12.29 -77.36
C SER A 4 -19.87 -10.94 -76.67
N ILE A 5 -20.73 -10.69 -75.68
CA ILE A 5 -20.68 -9.58 -74.74
C ILE A 5 -19.66 -9.96 -73.67
N GLU A 6 -18.63 -9.14 -73.45
CA GLU A 6 -17.72 -9.31 -72.32
C GLU A 6 -17.75 -8.06 -71.44
N THR A 7 -18.53 -8.19 -70.37
CA THR A 7 -18.50 -7.36 -69.16
C THR A 7 -17.22 -7.66 -68.40
N HIS A 8 -16.41 -6.65 -68.08
CA HIS A 8 -15.41 -6.78 -67.01
C HIS A 8 -15.68 -5.70 -65.96
N ASN A 9 -15.83 -6.20 -64.74
CA ASN A 9 -16.43 -5.54 -63.59
C ASN A 9 -15.45 -4.61 -62.90
N LEU A 10 -16.00 -3.49 -62.46
CA LEU A 10 -15.43 -2.55 -61.52
C LEU A 10 -15.65 -3.09 -60.10
N GLU A 11 -14.72 -3.87 -59.55
CA GLU A 11 -14.71 -4.25 -58.13
C GLU A 11 -13.38 -4.90 -57.74
N ASP A 12 -12.39 -4.09 -57.40
CA ASP A 12 -11.33 -4.49 -56.47
C ASP A 12 -11.09 -3.36 -55.47
N LEU A 13 -12.06 -3.19 -54.59
CA LEU A 13 -11.83 -2.63 -53.27
C LEU A 13 -12.04 -3.79 -52.31
N SER A 14 -10.94 -4.46 -51.95
CA SER A 14 -10.94 -5.40 -50.84
C SER A 14 -11.56 -4.72 -49.61
N PRO A 15 -12.59 -5.31 -48.98
CA PRO A 15 -13.09 -4.80 -47.72
C PRO A 15 -11.96 -4.97 -46.72
N VAL A 16 -11.49 -3.86 -46.15
CA VAL A 16 -10.75 -3.88 -44.89
C VAL A 16 -11.64 -4.65 -43.92
N GLU A 17 -11.23 -5.85 -43.54
CA GLU A 17 -11.82 -6.61 -42.45
C GLU A 17 -11.52 -5.85 -41.16
N ILE A 18 -12.31 -4.80 -40.91
CA ILE A 18 -12.45 -4.23 -39.59
C ILE A 18 -13.21 -5.30 -38.83
N ASP A 19 -12.47 -6.14 -38.10
CA ASP A 19 -13.01 -7.15 -37.20
C ASP A 19 -13.87 -6.44 -36.15
N THR A 20 -15.13 -6.21 -36.53
CA THR A 20 -16.14 -5.55 -35.74
C THR A 20 -16.70 -6.61 -34.80
N VAL A 21 -15.90 -6.96 -33.80
CA VAL A 21 -16.35 -7.75 -32.67
C VAL A 21 -17.11 -6.80 -31.73
N MET A 22 -18.36 -6.49 -32.08
CA MET A 22 -19.37 -6.17 -31.07
C MET A 22 -19.76 -7.47 -30.35
N THR A 23 -18.91 -7.94 -29.44
CA THR A 23 -19.23 -9.12 -28.61
C THR A 23 -18.97 -8.81 -27.14
N THR A 24 -20.05 -8.42 -26.48
CA THR A 24 -20.23 -8.29 -25.03
C THR A 24 -19.31 -7.27 -24.33
N LYS A 25 -19.89 -6.14 -23.93
CA LYS A 25 -19.36 -5.27 -22.87
C LYS A 25 -19.27 -6.05 -21.56
N SER A 26 -18.28 -6.93 -21.41
CA SER A 26 -17.69 -7.21 -20.10
C SER A 26 -17.09 -5.88 -19.65
N ARG A 27 -17.88 -5.09 -18.91
CA ARG A 27 -17.41 -3.81 -18.37
C ARG A 27 -16.16 -4.10 -17.55
N LEU A 28 -15.08 -3.38 -17.84
CA LEU A 28 -13.89 -3.38 -17.00
C LEU A 28 -14.32 -3.08 -15.55
N PRO A 29 -13.74 -3.77 -14.55
CA PRO A 29 -14.11 -3.56 -13.15
C PRO A 29 -13.86 -2.10 -12.77
N GLU A 30 -14.78 -1.49 -12.02
CA GLU A 30 -14.57 -0.17 -11.45
C GLU A 30 -13.39 -0.21 -10.48
N PHE A 31 -12.54 0.82 -10.51
CA PHE A 31 -11.34 0.87 -9.69
C PHE A 31 -11.68 0.90 -8.20
N ASP A 32 -11.26 -0.13 -7.47
CA ASP A 32 -11.34 -0.17 -6.01
C ASP A 32 -10.03 0.32 -5.40
N ARG A 33 -10.08 1.45 -4.70
CA ARG A 33 -8.92 2.02 -4.00
C ARG A 33 -8.66 1.35 -2.65
N SER A 34 -9.62 0.63 -2.10
CA SER A 34 -9.52 -0.04 -0.78
C SER A 34 -8.64 -1.28 -0.87
N ASP A 35 -8.78 -2.03 -1.98
CA ASP A 35 -7.93 -3.17 -2.30
C ASP A 35 -7.46 -3.11 -3.77
N PRO A 36 -6.47 -2.24 -4.06
CA PRO A 36 -5.95 -2.10 -5.42
C PRO A 36 -5.25 -3.36 -5.90
N GLU A 37 -4.70 -4.19 -5.00
CA GLU A 37 -4.03 -5.43 -5.34
C GLU A 37 -5.02 -6.46 -5.90
N LEU A 38 -6.14 -6.67 -5.19
CA LEU A 38 -7.24 -7.52 -5.67
C LEU A 38 -7.83 -7.00 -6.98
N TRP A 39 -8.04 -5.68 -7.07
CA TRP A 39 -8.58 -5.08 -8.30
C TRP A 39 -7.66 -5.33 -9.51
N PHE A 40 -6.35 -5.10 -9.35
CA PHE A 40 -5.39 -5.39 -10.43
C PHE A 40 -5.35 -6.88 -10.75
N ALA A 41 -5.47 -7.78 -9.76
CA ALA A 41 -5.56 -9.21 -10.01
C ALA A 41 -6.79 -9.55 -10.87
N GLN A 42 -7.95 -8.96 -10.60
CA GLN A 42 -9.16 -9.14 -11.43
C GLN A 42 -8.97 -8.58 -12.85
N LEU A 43 -8.31 -7.43 -12.99
CA LEU A 43 -8.00 -6.84 -14.29
C LEU A 43 -7.08 -7.74 -15.13
N GLU A 44 -6.09 -8.40 -14.53
CA GLU A 44 -5.23 -9.37 -15.25
C GLU A 44 -6.02 -10.58 -15.75
N HIS A 45 -7.00 -11.06 -14.98
CA HIS A 45 -7.89 -12.14 -15.42
C HIS A 45 -8.74 -11.72 -16.61
N TYR A 46 -9.22 -10.46 -16.63
CA TYR A 46 -9.91 -9.90 -17.79
C TYR A 46 -9.01 -9.92 -19.04
N PHE A 47 -7.78 -9.38 -18.95
CA PHE A 47 -6.87 -9.39 -20.10
C PHE A 47 -6.57 -10.81 -20.59
N THR A 48 -6.37 -11.74 -19.66
CA THR A 48 -6.13 -13.15 -19.98
C THR A 48 -7.33 -13.78 -20.71
N ARG A 49 -8.55 -13.57 -20.20
CA ARG A 49 -9.79 -14.09 -20.78
C ARG A 49 -10.03 -13.58 -22.20
N HIS A 50 -9.68 -12.32 -22.47
CA HIS A 50 -9.83 -11.67 -23.78
C HIS A 50 -8.60 -11.83 -24.68
N ASN A 51 -7.61 -12.66 -24.30
CA ASN A 51 -6.36 -12.89 -25.03
C ASN A 51 -5.58 -11.59 -25.33
N ILE A 52 -5.70 -10.58 -24.46
CA ILE A 52 -5.00 -9.29 -24.58
C ILE A 52 -3.60 -9.45 -23.99
N LYS A 53 -2.61 -9.62 -24.87
CA LYS A 53 -1.19 -9.79 -24.51
C LYS A 53 -0.33 -8.56 -24.78
N SER A 54 -0.83 -7.60 -25.56
CA SER A 54 -0.09 -6.39 -25.91
C SER A 54 -0.05 -5.42 -24.73
N GLU A 55 1.15 -5.08 -24.25
CA GLU A 55 1.36 -4.03 -23.24
C GLU A 55 0.71 -2.70 -23.65
N GLY A 56 0.73 -2.36 -24.94
CA GLY A 56 0.13 -1.12 -25.44
C GLY A 56 -1.40 -1.12 -25.37
N ILE A 57 -2.05 -2.27 -25.61
CA ILE A 57 -3.51 -2.39 -25.44
C ILE A 57 -3.86 -2.32 -23.96
N ARG A 58 -3.18 -3.09 -23.12
CA ARG A 58 -3.39 -3.10 -21.65
C ARG A 58 -3.19 -1.70 -21.05
N TYR A 59 -2.19 -0.96 -21.51
CA TYR A 59 -1.93 0.40 -21.07
C TYR A 59 -3.09 1.34 -21.42
N ARG A 60 -3.58 1.32 -22.67
CA ARG A 60 -4.72 2.15 -23.08
C ARG A 60 -5.99 1.82 -22.31
N ASP A 61 -6.26 0.52 -22.13
CA ASP A 61 -7.42 0.05 -21.38
C ASP A 61 -7.32 0.51 -19.92
N LEU A 62 -6.15 0.37 -19.28
CA LEU A 62 -5.91 0.86 -17.93
C LEU A 62 -6.12 2.39 -17.85
N CYS A 63 -5.53 3.18 -18.73
CA CYS A 63 -5.73 4.64 -18.75
C CYS A 63 -7.20 5.05 -18.91
N SER A 64 -8.00 4.26 -19.62
CA SER A 64 -9.43 4.54 -19.85
C SER A 64 -10.33 4.32 -18.62
N ILE A 65 -9.88 3.48 -17.67
CA ILE A 65 -10.66 3.11 -16.49
C ILE A 65 -10.17 3.77 -15.20
N LEU A 66 -9.02 4.45 -15.23
CA LEU A 66 -8.50 5.14 -14.06
C LEU A 66 -9.43 6.30 -13.64
N PRO A 67 -9.84 6.34 -12.36
CA PRO A 67 -10.55 7.49 -11.83
C PRO A 67 -9.68 8.76 -11.94
N PRO A 68 -10.27 9.96 -12.09
CA PRO A 68 -9.52 11.21 -12.20
C PRO A 68 -8.57 11.48 -11.01
N SER A 69 -8.89 10.96 -9.82
CA SER A 69 -8.02 11.07 -8.65
C SER A 69 -6.73 10.27 -8.80
N VAL A 70 -6.82 9.04 -9.30
CA VAL A 70 -5.66 8.16 -9.54
C VAL A 70 -4.88 8.62 -10.77
N ALA A 71 -5.56 9.01 -11.85
CA ALA A 71 -4.92 9.51 -13.05
C ALA A 71 -4.05 10.76 -12.78
N LYS A 72 -4.44 11.61 -11.83
CA LYS A 72 -3.62 12.75 -11.38
C LYS A 72 -2.34 12.32 -10.68
N GLU A 73 -2.37 11.25 -9.88
CA GLU A 73 -1.19 10.71 -9.17
C GLU A 73 -0.13 10.18 -10.13
N VAL A 74 -0.53 9.67 -11.30
CA VAL A 74 0.38 9.11 -12.33
C VAL A 74 0.37 9.91 -13.64
N ARG A 75 0.05 11.21 -13.56
CA ARG A 75 -0.12 12.09 -14.72
C ARG A 75 1.07 12.07 -15.67
N ASP A 76 2.28 12.09 -15.14
CA ASP A 76 3.54 12.03 -15.89
C ASP A 76 3.61 10.77 -16.77
N LEU A 77 3.19 9.61 -16.26
CA LEU A 77 3.21 8.33 -17.00
C LEU A 77 2.09 8.21 -18.03
N ILE A 78 1.03 9.01 -17.88
CA ILE A 78 -0.07 9.09 -18.86
C ILE A 78 0.32 10.04 -20.02
N LEU A 79 0.96 11.16 -19.70
CA LEU A 79 1.38 12.15 -20.70
C LEU A 79 2.65 11.73 -21.44
N ASP A 80 3.55 11.01 -20.77
CA ASP A 80 4.77 10.45 -21.34
C ASP A 80 4.79 8.92 -21.08
N PRO A 81 4.19 8.11 -21.99
CA PRO A 81 4.06 6.68 -21.79
C PRO A 81 5.43 5.99 -21.67
N PRO A 82 5.70 5.26 -20.58
CA PRO A 82 7.00 4.65 -20.38
C PRO A 82 7.22 3.45 -21.32
N SER A 83 8.45 3.27 -21.79
CA SER A 83 8.86 2.19 -22.70
C SER A 83 9.93 1.31 -22.03
N PRO A 84 10.00 -0.01 -22.28
CA PRO A 84 9.21 -0.80 -23.25
C PRO A 84 7.92 -1.42 -22.72
N GLN A 85 7.66 -1.36 -21.41
CA GLN A 85 6.53 -2.03 -20.76
C GLN A 85 5.58 -1.01 -20.10
N PRO A 86 4.80 -0.26 -20.91
CA PRO A 86 3.99 0.86 -20.43
C PRO A 86 2.97 0.45 -19.36
N TYR A 87 2.30 -0.69 -19.57
CA TYR A 87 1.29 -1.19 -18.63
C TYR A 87 1.93 -1.64 -17.32
N THR A 88 2.99 -2.45 -17.40
CA THR A 88 3.68 -2.99 -16.22
C THR A 88 4.23 -1.86 -15.34
N ILE A 89 4.85 -0.85 -15.96
CA ILE A 89 5.39 0.32 -15.26
C ILE A 89 4.24 1.14 -14.66
N LEU A 90 3.18 1.43 -15.42
CA LEU A 90 2.04 2.20 -14.92
C LEU A 90 1.36 1.50 -13.73
N ARG A 91 1.08 0.19 -13.83
CA ARG A 91 0.50 -0.61 -12.73
C ARG A 91 1.35 -0.52 -11.47
N ARG A 92 2.67 -0.74 -11.58
CA ARG A 92 3.59 -0.65 -10.46
C ARG A 92 3.57 0.73 -9.82
N GLU A 93 3.64 1.78 -10.62
CA GLU A 93 3.66 3.15 -10.12
C GLU A 93 2.34 3.58 -9.50
N ILE A 94 1.20 3.11 -10.01
CA ILE A 94 -0.11 3.32 -9.35
C ILE A 94 -0.07 2.69 -7.95
N MET A 95 0.34 1.43 -7.82
CA MET A 95 0.42 0.76 -6.51
C MET A 95 1.36 1.50 -5.55
N ASN A 96 2.55 1.89 -6.03
CA ASN A 96 3.54 2.62 -5.23
C ASN A 96 3.01 3.98 -4.77
N ARG A 97 2.48 4.80 -5.68
CA ARG A 97 2.04 6.17 -5.36
C ARG A 97 0.78 6.18 -4.50
N LEU A 98 -0.14 5.23 -4.69
CA LEU A 98 -1.28 5.07 -3.80
C LEU A 98 -0.83 4.70 -2.38
N SER A 99 0.09 3.74 -2.24
CA SER A 99 0.66 3.36 -0.95
C SER A 99 1.39 4.52 -0.27
N LEU A 100 2.19 5.29 -1.01
CA LEU A 100 2.86 6.49 -0.49
C LEU A 100 1.86 7.57 -0.07
N SER A 101 0.82 7.81 -0.87
CA SER A 101 -0.23 8.78 -0.55
C SER A 101 -0.99 8.39 0.72
N ASP A 102 -1.32 7.11 0.89
CA ASP A 102 -1.96 6.62 2.11
C ASP A 102 -1.03 6.72 3.32
N SER A 103 0.24 6.38 3.14
CA SER A 103 1.26 6.53 4.19
C SER A 103 1.37 7.98 4.65
N GLN A 104 1.45 8.93 3.72
CA GLN A 104 1.50 10.36 4.02
C GLN A 104 0.21 10.86 4.69
N ARG A 105 -0.95 10.38 4.24
CA ARG A 105 -2.24 10.70 4.86
C ARG A 105 -2.28 10.25 6.31
N ILE A 106 -1.87 9.01 6.58
CA ILE A 106 -1.79 8.43 7.93
C ILE A 106 -0.78 9.22 8.80
N GLN A 107 0.39 9.54 8.27
CA GLN A 107 1.39 10.35 8.99
C GLN A 107 0.87 11.75 9.34
N ARG A 108 0.14 12.41 8.43
CA ARG A 108 -0.50 13.70 8.72
C ARG A 108 -1.58 13.59 9.78
N LEU A 109 -2.36 12.49 9.79
CA LEU A 109 -3.32 12.22 10.86
C LEU A 109 -2.62 12.11 12.22
N PHE A 110 -1.45 11.45 12.27
CA PHE A 110 -0.68 11.32 13.52
C PHE A 110 -0.04 12.62 13.99
N GLN A 111 0.38 13.51 13.10
CA GLN A 111 0.95 14.81 13.50
C GLN A 111 -0.03 15.70 14.28
N GLY A 112 -1.34 15.51 14.09
CA GLY A 112 -2.37 16.22 14.87
C GLY A 112 -2.74 15.54 16.19
N GLU A 113 -2.26 14.32 16.43
CA GLU A 113 -2.63 13.50 17.58
C GLU A 113 -1.48 13.43 18.59
N THR A 114 -1.79 13.62 19.87
CA THR A 114 -0.80 13.52 20.95
C THR A 114 -1.17 12.40 21.92
N LEU A 115 -0.18 11.70 22.47
CA LEU A 115 -0.44 10.64 23.45
C LEU A 115 -1.27 11.16 24.64
N GLY A 116 -0.92 12.34 25.17
CA GLY A 116 -1.60 12.96 26.31
C GLY A 116 -1.50 12.08 27.56
N ASP A 117 -2.61 11.98 28.31
CA ASP A 117 -2.72 11.12 29.50
C ASP A 117 -3.14 9.67 29.17
N ARG A 118 -3.22 9.32 27.89
CA ARG A 118 -3.66 7.99 27.43
C ARG A 118 -2.54 6.97 27.61
N SER A 119 -2.91 5.73 27.91
CA SER A 119 -1.96 4.63 27.79
C SER A 119 -1.62 4.37 26.31
N PRO A 120 -0.42 3.82 26.00
CA PRO A 120 -0.07 3.39 24.65
C PRO A 120 -1.15 2.54 23.96
N SER A 121 -1.80 1.62 24.67
CA SER A 121 -2.89 0.80 24.13
C SER A 121 -4.18 1.58 23.85
N GLN A 122 -4.55 2.53 24.71
CA GLN A 122 -5.70 3.41 24.47
C GLN A 122 -5.45 4.31 23.25
N PHE A 123 -4.23 4.83 23.14
CA PHE A 123 -3.82 5.64 22.00
C PHE A 123 -3.82 4.83 20.70
N LEU A 124 -3.29 3.60 20.72
CA LEU A 124 -3.36 2.72 19.56
C LEU A 124 -4.80 2.49 19.09
N ARG A 125 -5.72 2.20 20.02
CA ARG A 125 -7.12 1.97 19.68
C ARG A 125 -7.78 3.21 19.07
N HIS A 126 -7.44 4.40 19.58
CA HIS A 126 -7.88 5.67 18.98
C HIS A 126 -7.37 5.82 17.55
N LEU A 127 -6.08 5.56 17.32
CA LEU A 127 -5.48 5.62 15.98
C LEU A 127 -6.11 4.60 15.01
N GLN A 128 -6.40 3.38 15.47
CA GLN A 128 -7.09 2.36 14.66
C GLN A 128 -8.47 2.82 14.22
N VAL A 129 -9.23 3.47 15.11
CA VAL A 129 -10.55 4.04 14.77
C VAL A 129 -10.42 5.18 13.75
N LEU A 130 -9.39 6.02 13.86
CA LEU A 130 -9.15 7.12 12.92
C LEU A 130 -8.71 6.64 11.53
N VAL A 131 -7.90 5.58 11.46
CA VAL A 131 -7.40 5.03 10.19
C VAL A 131 -8.49 4.23 9.46
N GLY A 132 -9.38 3.57 10.19
CA GLY A 132 -10.42 2.71 9.63
C GLY A 132 -9.89 1.37 9.08
N ASP A 133 -10.72 0.66 8.31
CA ASP A 133 -10.47 -0.72 7.84
C ASP A 133 -9.45 -0.81 6.67
N ASN A 134 -8.57 0.19 6.52
CA ASN A 134 -7.64 0.27 5.40
C ASN A 134 -6.42 -0.62 5.67
N THR A 135 -6.46 -1.86 5.17
CA THR A 135 -5.45 -2.93 5.36
C THR A 135 -4.04 -2.53 4.96
N VAL A 136 -3.88 -1.61 4.00
CA VAL A 136 -2.59 -1.08 3.54
C VAL A 136 -1.88 -0.22 4.62
N GLY A 137 -2.55 0.09 5.73
CA GLY A 137 -2.08 0.99 6.78
C GLY A 137 -1.43 0.37 8.02
N GLU A 138 -1.38 -0.96 8.21
CA GLU A 138 -0.94 -1.52 9.50
C GLU A 138 0.54 -1.26 9.79
N ALA A 139 1.42 -1.40 8.80
CA ALA A 139 2.85 -1.12 8.97
C ALA A 139 3.11 0.36 9.27
N VAL A 140 2.43 1.27 8.55
CA VAL A 140 2.54 2.72 8.75
C VAL A 140 1.93 3.13 10.09
N LEU A 141 0.82 2.51 10.50
CA LEU A 141 0.20 2.69 11.81
C LEU A 141 1.13 2.24 12.92
N LYS A 142 1.75 1.06 12.79
CA LYS A 142 2.75 0.54 13.73
C LYS A 142 3.91 1.52 13.87
N GLN A 143 4.50 1.95 12.75
CA GLN A 143 5.61 2.89 12.77
C GLN A 143 5.21 4.25 13.37
N GLY A 144 4.09 4.83 12.94
CA GLY A 144 3.63 6.12 13.44
C GLY A 144 3.22 6.10 14.92
N TRP A 145 2.58 5.01 15.37
CA TRP A 145 2.26 4.81 16.78
C TRP A 145 3.53 4.71 17.64
N ILE A 146 4.54 3.94 17.22
CA ILE A 146 5.83 3.86 17.94
C ILE A 146 6.48 5.25 18.03
N GLN A 147 6.55 5.98 16.91
CA GLN A 147 7.18 7.32 16.86
C GLN A 147 6.49 8.35 17.76
N ALA A 148 5.19 8.17 18.07
CA ALA A 148 4.44 9.04 18.96
C ALA A 148 4.64 8.72 20.47
N LEU A 149 5.33 7.63 20.81
CA LEU A 149 5.62 7.25 22.20
C LEU A 149 6.92 7.93 22.71
N PRO A 150 7.14 8.00 24.04
CA PRO A 150 8.41 8.48 24.58
C PRO A 150 9.60 7.62 24.14
N CYS A 151 10.77 8.23 23.91
CA CYS A 151 11.96 7.55 23.37
C CYS A 151 12.39 6.30 24.15
N TYR A 152 12.27 6.29 25.48
CA TYR A 152 12.63 5.11 26.29
C TYR A 152 11.72 3.90 26.02
N VAL A 153 10.45 4.15 25.67
CA VAL A 153 9.51 3.10 25.25
C VAL A 153 9.87 2.63 23.85
N GLN A 154 10.15 3.56 22.93
CA GLN A 154 10.53 3.25 21.54
C GLN A 154 11.70 2.26 21.47
N HIS A 155 12.80 2.54 22.17
CA HIS A 155 13.97 1.66 22.18
C HIS A 155 13.66 0.25 22.70
N CYS A 156 12.75 0.11 23.66
CA CYS A 156 12.34 -1.20 24.17
C CYS A 156 11.46 -1.96 23.17
N LEU A 157 10.65 -1.24 22.38
CA LEU A 157 9.81 -1.82 21.32
C LEU A 157 10.65 -2.21 20.09
N ASP A 158 11.68 -1.45 19.74
CA ASP A 158 12.60 -1.76 18.63
C ASP A 158 13.40 -3.06 18.87
N ALA A 159 13.58 -3.44 20.13
CA ALA A 159 14.20 -4.71 20.50
C ALA A 159 13.26 -5.93 20.36
N GLN A 160 11.97 -5.72 20.10
CA GLN A 160 11.01 -6.80 19.88
C GLN A 160 11.08 -7.33 18.45
N ASP A 161 10.59 -8.55 18.25
CA ASP A 161 10.53 -9.15 16.92
C ASP A 161 9.66 -8.29 15.97
N PRO A 162 10.11 -8.01 14.73
CA PRO A 162 9.34 -7.26 13.73
C PRO A 162 7.93 -7.84 13.47
N GLU A 163 7.76 -9.16 13.59
CA GLU A 163 6.50 -9.88 13.39
C GLU A 163 5.58 -9.81 14.63
N THR A 164 6.03 -9.19 15.73
CA THR A 164 5.20 -9.00 16.91
C THR A 164 3.99 -8.13 16.56
N SER A 165 2.80 -8.65 16.86
CA SER A 165 1.55 -7.96 16.59
C SER A 165 1.48 -6.61 17.33
N LEU A 166 0.88 -5.62 16.66
CA LEU A 166 0.79 -4.26 17.19
C LEU A 166 0.03 -4.19 18.53
N SER A 167 -0.99 -5.05 18.70
CA SER A 167 -1.72 -5.20 19.96
C SER A 167 -0.84 -5.73 21.10
N HIS A 168 0.11 -6.63 20.81
CA HIS A 168 1.03 -7.13 21.81
C HIS A 168 2.06 -6.07 22.19
N LEU A 169 2.61 -5.34 21.21
CA LEU A 169 3.52 -4.21 21.44
C LEU A 169 2.88 -3.13 22.32
N ALA A 170 1.60 -2.82 22.11
CA ALA A 170 0.87 -1.89 22.97
C ALA A 170 0.82 -2.31 24.44
N ARG A 171 0.61 -3.61 24.72
CA ARG A 171 0.64 -4.13 26.10
C ARG A 171 2.04 -4.10 26.71
N ILE A 172 3.08 -4.30 25.90
CA ILE A 172 4.47 -4.13 26.35
C ILE A 172 4.71 -2.66 26.71
N ALA A 173 4.32 -1.74 25.82
CA ALA A 173 4.47 -0.31 26.01
C ALA A 173 3.75 0.20 27.27
N ASP A 174 2.51 -0.25 27.52
CA ASP A 174 1.76 0.09 28.74
C ASP A 174 2.56 -0.27 30.00
N ARG A 175 3.13 -1.49 30.06
CA ARG A 175 3.93 -1.95 31.21
C ARG A 175 5.22 -1.17 31.39
N ILE A 176 5.82 -0.70 30.29
CA ILE A 176 7.04 0.12 30.34
C ILE A 176 6.70 1.51 30.87
N MET A 177 5.63 2.14 30.38
CA MET A 177 5.20 3.45 30.84
C MET A 177 4.70 3.45 32.28
N GLU A 178 4.04 2.38 32.73
CA GLU A 178 3.64 2.20 34.14
C GLU A 178 4.85 2.16 35.10
N ARG A 179 5.98 1.61 34.65
CA ARG A 179 7.24 1.58 35.42
C ARG A 179 7.99 2.91 35.40
N GLY A 180 7.63 3.81 34.49
CA GLY A 180 8.31 5.09 34.30
C GLY A 180 9.66 4.99 33.58
N PRO A 181 10.26 6.13 33.21
CA PRO A 181 11.58 6.16 32.59
C PRO A 181 12.63 5.57 33.55
N PRO A 182 13.72 4.97 33.05
CA PRO A 182 14.79 4.48 33.89
C PRO A 182 15.40 5.65 34.67
N THR A 183 15.02 5.80 35.94
CA THR A 183 15.66 6.74 36.85
C THR A 183 17.03 6.18 37.17
N GLY A 184 18.07 6.76 36.57
CA GLY A 184 19.45 6.45 36.90
C GLY A 184 19.76 6.89 38.34
N SER A 185 19.46 6.04 39.32
CA SER A 185 20.10 6.11 40.64
C SER A 185 19.91 4.80 41.38
N GLY A 186 20.91 3.94 41.23
CA GLY A 186 21.07 2.71 41.99
C GLY A 186 22.55 2.40 42.06
N THR A 187 23.33 3.25 42.74
CA THR A 187 24.69 2.91 43.14
C THR A 187 24.61 1.69 44.06
N ILE A 188 24.90 0.50 43.53
CA ILE A 188 25.04 -0.70 44.34
C ILE A 188 26.40 -0.60 45.03
N ASN A 189 26.45 0.06 46.18
CA ASN A 189 27.62 0.00 47.06
C ASN A 189 27.63 -1.38 47.73
N HIS A 190 28.43 -2.30 47.19
CA HIS A 190 28.74 -3.57 47.85
C HIS A 190 29.73 -3.32 48.99
N THR A 191 29.23 -2.99 50.18
CA THR A 191 30.05 -2.90 51.40
C THR A 191 30.15 -4.28 52.03
N GLN A 192 31.24 -4.98 51.75
CA GLN A 192 31.58 -6.26 52.37
C GLN A 192 32.07 -6.00 53.80
N LYS A 193 31.17 -6.09 54.80
CA LYS A 193 31.54 -6.03 56.22
C LYS A 193 32.09 -7.40 56.63
N VAL A 194 33.41 -7.56 56.60
CA VAL A 194 34.10 -8.73 57.16
C VAL A 194 34.19 -8.53 58.67
N GLU A 195 33.22 -9.06 59.41
CA GLU A 195 33.27 -9.10 60.88
C GLU A 195 33.99 -10.40 61.29
N SER A 196 35.31 -10.35 61.35
CA SER A 196 36.11 -11.40 62.00
C SER A 196 35.98 -11.25 63.52
N ALA A 197 35.13 -12.10 64.10
CA ALA A 197 35.05 -12.29 65.54
C ALA A 197 36.41 -12.75 66.08
N LYS A 198 36.87 -12.02 67.09
CA LYS A 198 37.98 -12.36 67.97
C LYS A 198 37.43 -13.11 69.19
N ASP A 199 38.35 -13.82 69.85
CA ASP A 199 38.34 -14.30 71.24
C ASP A 199 38.11 -15.81 71.43
N PRO A 200 38.60 -16.39 72.54
CA PRO A 200 40.00 -16.37 73.01
C PRO A 200 40.53 -17.77 73.38
#